data_AF-A0A327J778-F1
#
_entry.id   AF-A0A327J778-F1
#
_cell.length_a   1.000
_cell.length_b   1.000
_cell.length_c   1.000
_cell.angle_alpha   90.00
_cell.angle_beta   90.00
_cell.angle_gamma   90.00
#
_symmetry.space_group_name_H-M   'P 1'
#
loop_
_entity.id
_entity.type
_entity.pdbx_description
1 polymer ?
#
loop_
_entity_poly.entity_id
_entity_poly.type
_entity_poly.pdbx_seq_one_letter_code
_entity_poly.pdbx_strand_id
1 'polypeptide(L)'
;MKINNISNANYNKRTLPPPILPTSSINKELSFKSVDTFKRLNPHSNKLFEYLFGLKNIVRFVDKDITAGETLATGDNSFFKFISNLGTKIVIDLREFDKNYQEKCQKNGIKYVSLPFTHVLRERKDLIFDYENNGKVQDNFVKQIVTLVENFKLGNAYLGCQYGVDRTNFALVLEYIFNYNSTHKAPKIFPSNYTTRNALLNKNINLVKKIIKRLSSEQREILNLPEEFDEVILPQRIGAIVKENTTGITKDILQRLKHKICDLIL
;
A
#
# COMPACT_ATOMS: atom_id res chain seq x y z
N MET A 1 -29.85 52.83 3.02
CA MET A 1 -31.13 52.26 3.53
C MET A 1 -31.37 50.95 2.81
N LYS A 2 -31.61 49.79 3.42
CA LYS A 2 -31.81 49.43 4.83
C LYS A 2 -31.17 48.05 5.06
N ILE A 3 -30.50 47.96 6.20
CA ILE A 3 -30.17 46.76 6.97
C ILE A 3 -31.47 46.21 7.58
N ASN A 4 -31.55 44.90 7.83
CA ASN A 4 -32.13 44.27 9.04
C ASN A 4 -31.75 42.77 9.00
N ASN A 5 -30.79 42.26 9.78
CA ASN A 5 -30.72 42.03 11.24
C ASN A 5 -31.80 41.09 11.82
N ILE A 6 -31.31 40.08 12.57
CA ILE A 6 -31.73 39.54 13.90
C ILE A 6 -31.12 38.11 13.98
N SER A 7 -29.98 37.91 14.66
CA SER A 7 -29.73 37.71 16.11
C SER A 7 -30.17 36.33 16.63
N ASN A 8 -29.22 35.48 17.05
CA ASN A 8 -28.68 35.26 18.40
C ASN A 8 -29.38 34.10 19.15
N ALA A 9 -28.61 33.04 19.46
CA ALA A 9 -28.80 32.30 20.71
C ALA A 9 -27.50 31.59 21.12
N ASN A 10 -26.93 32.13 22.21
CA ASN A 10 -26.04 31.53 23.20
C ASN A 10 -26.05 30.00 23.26
N TYR A 11 -24.87 29.36 23.43
CA TYR A 11 -24.73 28.34 24.47
C TYR A 11 -23.32 28.30 25.07
N ASN A 12 -23.35 28.43 26.39
CA ASN A 12 -22.30 28.51 27.39
C ASN A 12 -21.13 27.53 27.28
N LYS A 13 -19.95 28.07 27.64
CA LYS A 13 -18.78 27.35 28.17
C LYS A 13 -19.19 26.40 29.30
N ARG A 14 -18.78 25.13 29.23
CA ARG A 14 -18.49 24.29 30.40
C ARG A 14 -17.16 23.58 30.20
N THR A 15 -16.17 24.05 30.93
CA THR A 15 -14.88 23.42 31.20
C THR A 15 -15.09 22.25 32.17
N LEU A 16 -14.66 21.04 31.80
CA LEU A 16 -14.46 19.94 32.75
C LEU A 16 -12.95 19.80 33.02
N PRO A 17 -12.53 19.64 34.30
CA PRO A 17 -11.12 19.49 34.63
C PRO A 17 -10.60 18.11 34.21
N PRO A 18 -9.30 17.97 33.91
CA PRO A 18 -8.71 16.67 33.56
C PRO A 18 -8.69 15.75 34.80
N PRO A 19 -8.90 14.43 34.63
CA PRO A 19 -8.80 13.50 35.74
C PRO A 19 -7.35 13.41 36.24
N ILE A 20 -7.21 13.49 37.56
CA ILE A 20 -5.96 13.33 38.31
C ILE A 20 -5.57 11.84 38.33
N LEU A 21 -4.35 11.54 37.90
CA LEU A 21 -3.72 10.22 38.05
C LEU A 21 -3.26 10.01 39.50
N PRO A 22 -3.54 8.87 40.14
CA PRO A 22 -2.85 8.49 41.37
C PRO A 22 -1.45 7.95 41.04
N THR A 23 -0.43 8.65 41.54
CA THR A 23 0.96 8.18 41.63
C THR A 23 1.23 7.51 42.98
N SER A 24 2.19 6.57 42.95
CA SER A 24 2.90 5.93 44.09
C SER A 24 2.11 4.84 44.85
N SER A 25 2.67 3.72 45.31
CA SER A 25 4.03 3.15 45.30
C SER A 25 3.92 1.69 45.83
N ILE A 26 4.46 0.70 45.11
CA ILE A 26 5.68 -0.09 45.44
C ILE A 26 5.48 -1.35 46.35
N ASN A 27 5.70 -2.50 45.70
CA ASN A 27 6.33 -3.78 46.10
C ASN A 27 5.67 -4.77 47.10
N LYS A 28 5.41 -5.99 46.60
CA LYS A 28 6.25 -7.17 46.94
C LYS A 28 6.13 -8.29 45.91
N GLU A 29 7.26 -8.96 45.71
CA GLU A 29 7.60 -9.94 44.67
C GLU A 29 6.69 -11.18 44.63
N LEU A 30 6.38 -11.61 43.40
CA LEU A 30 6.01 -12.99 43.10
C LEU A 30 6.92 -13.47 41.97
N SER A 31 7.93 -14.25 42.36
CA SER A 31 8.82 -14.95 41.46
C SER A 31 8.06 -16.08 40.75
N PHE A 32 7.88 -15.94 39.44
CA PHE A 32 7.52 -17.07 38.59
C PHE A 32 8.69 -17.41 37.67
N LYS A 33 9.38 -18.50 38.01
CA LYS A 33 10.18 -19.27 37.05
C LYS A 33 9.22 -20.01 36.13
N SER A 34 8.97 -19.43 34.97
CA SER A 34 8.67 -20.18 33.75
C SER A 34 9.15 -19.34 32.57
N VAL A 35 10.22 -19.81 31.93
CA VAL A 35 10.68 -19.34 30.65
C VAL A 35 9.59 -19.70 29.63
N ASP A 36 8.73 -18.73 29.36
CA ASP A 36 8.11 -18.47 28.05
C ASP A 36 7.06 -17.38 28.21
N THR A 37 7.51 -16.14 28.09
CA THR A 37 6.60 -15.05 27.76
C THR A 37 7.08 -14.41 26.48
N PHE A 38 6.67 -14.99 25.35
CA PHE A 38 6.41 -14.20 24.16
C PHE A 38 5.51 -13.05 24.59
N LYS A 39 6.09 -11.84 24.66
CA LYS A 39 5.31 -10.62 24.86
C LYS A 39 4.34 -10.52 23.68
N ARG A 40 3.04 -10.58 23.98
CA ARG A 40 1.96 -10.30 23.03
C ARG A 40 2.26 -8.99 22.31
N LEU A 41 2.47 -9.12 20.99
CA LEU A 41 2.57 -8.08 20.00
C LEU A 41 1.29 -7.23 20.00
N ASN A 42 1.43 -5.90 20.11
CA ASN A 42 0.56 -4.97 19.40
C ASN A 42 1.36 -4.50 18.16
N PRO A 43 1.08 -5.03 16.96
CA PRO A 43 1.96 -4.93 15.78
C PRO A 43 1.60 -3.73 14.87
N HIS A 44 2.36 -3.51 13.79
CA HIS A 44 1.86 -3.73 12.41
C HIS A 44 2.39 -2.84 11.27
N SER A 45 2.88 -1.60 11.46
CA SER A 45 3.27 -0.82 10.27
C SER A 45 4.07 0.47 10.60
N ASN A 46 3.66 1.29 11.58
CA ASN A 46 4.26 2.60 11.89
C ASN A 46 5.77 2.58 12.13
N LYS A 47 6.27 1.64 12.94
CA LYS A 47 7.72 1.53 13.21
C LYS A 47 8.54 1.15 11.98
N LEU A 48 7.98 0.31 11.10
CA LEU A 48 8.65 -0.06 9.84
C LEU A 48 8.72 1.16 8.92
N PHE A 49 7.63 1.91 8.82
CA PHE A 49 7.59 3.14 8.04
C PHE A 49 8.54 4.19 8.57
N GLU A 50 8.52 4.47 9.87
CA GLU A 50 9.43 5.44 10.51
C GLU A 50 10.89 5.07 10.28
N TYR A 51 11.22 3.78 10.43
CA TYR A 51 12.58 3.29 10.19
C TYR A 51 13.00 3.46 8.73
N LEU A 52 12.19 2.98 7.77
CA LEU A 52 12.50 3.08 6.34
C LEU A 52 12.51 4.53 5.84
N PHE A 53 11.60 5.36 6.35
CA PHE A 53 11.57 6.79 6.08
C PHE A 53 12.83 7.49 6.62
N GLY A 54 13.31 7.07 7.82
CA GLY A 54 14.59 7.53 8.37
C GLY A 54 15.79 7.13 7.52
N LEU A 55 15.73 5.97 6.85
CA LEU A 55 16.71 5.54 5.84
C LEU A 55 16.53 6.24 4.48
N LYS A 56 15.56 7.16 4.36
CA LYS A 56 15.20 7.87 3.13
C LYS A 56 14.68 6.96 2.01
N ASN A 57 14.26 5.74 2.34
CA ASN A 57 13.60 4.85 1.38
C ASN A 57 12.17 5.30 1.15
N ILE A 58 11.67 5.11 -0.07
CA ILE A 58 10.25 5.31 -0.35
C ILE A 58 9.47 4.15 0.27
N VAL A 59 8.66 4.42 1.29
CA VAL A 59 7.73 3.43 1.84
C VAL A 59 6.38 4.06 2.17
N ARG A 60 5.32 3.26 2.16
CA ARG A 60 3.95 3.70 2.44
C ARG A 60 3.12 2.60 3.08
N PHE A 61 2.14 3.04 3.87
CA PHE A 61 1.02 2.20 4.26
C PHE A 61 0.02 2.08 3.14
N VAL A 62 -0.35 0.84 2.86
CA VAL A 62 -1.46 0.51 1.96
C VAL A 62 -2.67 0.20 2.82
N ASP A 63 -2.48 -0.65 3.83
CA ASP A 63 -3.49 -0.98 4.84
C ASP A 63 -2.83 -1.24 6.21
N LYS A 64 -3.62 -1.63 7.21
CA LYS A 64 -3.19 -1.91 8.58
C LYS A 64 -2.01 -2.88 8.64
N ASP A 65 -1.98 -3.89 7.77
CA ASP A 65 -1.01 -4.99 7.78
C ASP A 65 -0.27 -5.14 6.44
N ILE A 66 -0.35 -4.10 5.60
CA ILE A 66 0.28 -4.09 4.27
C ILE A 66 1.11 -2.82 4.12
N THR A 67 2.38 -3.04 3.83
CA THR A 67 3.34 -1.99 3.52
C THR A 67 3.86 -2.17 2.09
N ALA A 68 4.20 -1.06 1.44
CA ALA A 68 4.74 -1.10 0.10
C ALA A 68 5.79 -0.01 -0.12
N GLY A 69 6.77 -0.27 -0.99
CA GLY A 69 7.84 0.70 -1.18
C GLY A 69 9.01 0.22 -2.02
N GLU A 70 10.16 0.80 -1.72
CA GLU A 70 11.44 0.49 -2.31
C GLU A 70 11.88 -0.95 -2.00
N THR A 71 12.87 -1.47 -2.71
CA THR A 71 13.41 -2.78 -2.39
C THR A 71 14.08 -2.78 -1.02
N LEU A 72 13.96 -3.89 -0.29
CA LEU A 72 14.67 -4.11 0.97
C LEU A 72 15.96 -4.90 0.78
N ALA A 73 16.32 -5.25 -0.46
CA ALA A 73 17.42 -6.17 -0.76
C ALA A 73 18.79 -5.71 -0.25
N THR A 74 19.00 -4.39 -0.20
CA THR A 74 20.22 -3.77 0.34
C THR A 74 20.29 -3.82 1.86
N GLY A 75 19.19 -4.13 2.54
CA GLY A 75 19.15 -4.34 3.98
C GLY A 75 20.09 -5.47 4.41
N ASP A 76 20.70 -5.29 5.58
CA ASP A 76 21.52 -6.30 6.22
C ASP A 76 20.65 -7.33 6.98
N ASN A 77 21.24 -8.40 7.50
CA ASN A 77 20.48 -9.40 8.26
C ASN A 77 19.79 -8.84 9.50
N SER A 78 20.35 -7.80 10.13
CA SER A 78 19.77 -7.17 11.31
C SER A 78 18.44 -6.48 10.98
N PHE A 79 18.36 -5.85 9.81
CA PHE A 79 17.14 -5.28 9.27
C PHE A 79 16.06 -6.34 9.02
N PHE A 80 16.40 -7.48 8.42
CA PHE A 80 15.42 -8.55 8.18
C PHE A 80 14.87 -9.14 9.48
N LYS A 81 15.73 -9.28 10.50
CA LYS A 81 15.30 -9.67 11.84
C LYS A 81 14.34 -8.62 12.43
N PHE A 82 14.65 -7.33 12.25
CA PHE A 82 13.81 -6.24 12.73
C PHE A 82 12.41 -6.26 12.08
N ILE A 83 12.31 -6.35 10.74
CA ILE A 83 10.99 -6.34 10.08
C ILE A 83 10.18 -7.61 10.37
N SER A 84 10.84 -8.76 10.55
CA SER A 84 10.20 -10.00 11.02
C SER A 84 9.59 -9.80 12.42
N ASN A 85 10.36 -9.21 13.35
CA ASN A 85 9.88 -8.89 14.70
C ASN A 85 8.73 -7.86 14.72
N LEU A 86 8.63 -7.01 13.69
CA LEU A 86 7.51 -6.08 13.53
C LEU A 86 6.25 -6.76 12.96
N GLY A 87 6.35 -8.02 12.54
CA GLY A 87 5.25 -8.85 12.10
C GLY A 87 5.21 -9.09 10.59
N THR A 88 6.15 -8.58 9.79
CA THR A 88 6.21 -8.87 8.35
C THR A 88 6.47 -10.36 8.14
N LYS A 89 5.53 -11.04 7.47
CA LYS A 89 5.61 -12.48 7.18
C LYS A 89 5.97 -12.78 5.74
N ILE A 90 5.66 -11.86 4.83
CA ILE A 90 5.82 -12.05 3.39
C ILE A 90 6.49 -10.82 2.78
N VAL A 91 7.47 -11.04 1.92
CA VAL A 91 8.05 -10.06 1.03
C VAL A 91 7.74 -10.46 -0.41
N ILE A 92 7.06 -9.58 -1.14
CA ILE A 92 6.76 -9.72 -2.57
C ILE A 92 7.68 -8.76 -3.33
N ASP A 93 8.66 -9.31 -4.04
CA ASP A 93 9.65 -8.55 -4.82
C ASP A 93 9.24 -8.49 -6.30
N LEU A 94 8.98 -7.28 -6.77
CA LEU A 94 8.57 -7.00 -8.15
C LEU A 94 9.76 -6.82 -9.11
N ARG A 95 10.99 -7.00 -8.62
CA ARG A 95 12.21 -7.03 -9.43
C ARG A 95 12.46 -8.44 -9.94
N GLU A 96 13.53 -8.56 -10.72
CA GLU A 96 14.08 -9.87 -11.07
C GLU A 96 14.52 -10.61 -9.81
N PHE A 97 14.52 -11.93 -9.90
CA PHE A 97 14.85 -12.81 -8.78
C PHE A 97 16.24 -12.52 -8.22
N ASP A 98 16.34 -12.42 -6.90
CA ASP A 98 17.58 -12.17 -6.17
C ASP A 98 17.74 -13.22 -5.08
N LYS A 99 18.69 -14.15 -5.29
CA LYS A 99 18.96 -15.26 -4.38
C LYS A 99 19.41 -14.79 -3.00
N ASN A 100 20.25 -13.76 -2.92
CA ASN A 100 20.73 -13.24 -1.64
C ASN A 100 19.57 -12.62 -0.84
N TYR A 101 18.69 -11.87 -1.51
CA TYR A 101 17.51 -11.31 -0.87
C TYR A 101 16.55 -12.39 -0.35
N GLN A 102 16.33 -13.46 -1.13
CA GLN A 102 15.57 -14.63 -0.70
C GLN A 102 16.17 -15.26 0.56
N GLU A 103 17.47 -15.52 0.57
CA GLU A 103 18.17 -16.14 1.70
C GLU A 103 18.06 -15.29 2.97
N LYS A 104 18.21 -13.96 2.87
CA LYS A 104 18.03 -13.03 4.00
C LYS A 104 16.60 -13.08 4.56
N CYS A 105 15.59 -13.15 3.70
CA CYS A 105 14.19 -13.28 4.12
C CYS A 105 13.97 -14.62 4.86
N GLN A 106 14.37 -15.72 4.24
CA GLN A 106 14.15 -17.08 4.76
C GLN A 106 14.85 -17.29 6.10
N LYS A 107 16.09 -16.80 6.24
CA LYS A 107 16.85 -16.87 7.51
C LYS A 107 16.12 -16.19 8.67
N ASN A 108 15.22 -15.24 8.39
CA ASN A 108 14.46 -14.50 9.38
C ASN A 108 12.97 -14.90 9.42
N GLY A 109 12.61 -16.06 8.85
CA GLY A 109 11.25 -16.58 8.85
C GLY A 109 10.27 -15.81 7.97
N ILE A 110 10.78 -15.02 7.02
CA ILE A 110 9.96 -14.25 6.06
C ILE A 110 9.86 -15.04 4.76
N LYS A 111 8.63 -15.29 4.30
CA LYS A 111 8.38 -15.87 2.97
C LYS A 111 8.79 -14.87 1.90
N TYR A 112 9.71 -15.27 1.03
CA TYR A 112 10.07 -14.50 -0.16
C TYR A 112 9.26 -14.96 -1.38
N VAL A 113 8.63 -14.02 -2.08
CA VAL A 113 7.87 -14.24 -3.30
C VAL A 113 8.46 -13.39 -4.41
N SER A 114 9.06 -14.03 -5.41
CA SER A 114 9.53 -13.35 -6.62
C SER A 114 8.37 -13.20 -7.61
N LEU A 115 8.02 -11.95 -7.94
CA LEU A 115 6.93 -11.63 -8.84
C LEU A 115 7.38 -10.54 -9.84
N PRO A 116 8.32 -10.85 -10.74
CA PRO A 116 8.94 -9.84 -11.61
C PRO A 116 7.91 -9.19 -12.53
N PHE A 117 7.63 -7.90 -12.27
CA PHE A 117 6.80 -7.05 -13.12
C PHE A 117 7.69 -6.23 -14.06
N THR A 118 8.58 -6.93 -14.75
CA THR A 118 9.54 -6.33 -15.67
C THR A 118 8.78 -5.60 -16.78
N HIS A 119 9.23 -4.41 -17.15
CA HIS A 119 8.70 -3.62 -18.28
C HIS A 119 7.21 -3.21 -18.27
N VAL A 120 6.45 -3.51 -17.21
CA VAL A 120 4.99 -3.24 -17.11
C VAL A 120 4.58 -1.79 -17.44
N LEU A 121 5.44 -0.80 -17.20
CA LEU A 121 5.20 0.61 -17.52
C LEU A 121 6.20 1.20 -18.55
N ARG A 122 7.04 0.37 -19.18
CA ARG A 122 7.88 0.76 -20.32
C ARG A 122 7.11 0.54 -21.63
N GLU A 123 7.68 0.96 -22.75
CA GLU A 123 7.07 0.83 -24.08
C GLU A 123 6.83 -0.63 -24.48
N ARG A 124 7.67 -1.56 -24.00
CA ARG A 124 7.47 -2.98 -24.21
C ARG A 124 6.55 -3.59 -23.15
N LYS A 125 5.33 -3.91 -23.55
CA LYS A 125 4.33 -4.64 -22.74
C LYS A 125 4.19 -6.09 -23.20
N ASP A 126 5.24 -6.60 -23.83
CA ASP A 126 5.46 -7.96 -24.33
C ASP A 126 5.46 -9.02 -23.24
N LEU A 127 5.41 -8.64 -21.96
CA LEU A 127 5.24 -9.55 -20.82
C LEU A 127 3.82 -9.57 -20.26
N ILE A 128 2.95 -8.69 -20.75
CA ILE A 128 1.52 -8.63 -20.38
C ILE A 128 0.69 -9.14 -21.55
N PHE A 129 0.98 -8.63 -22.75
CA PHE A 129 0.23 -8.93 -23.96
C PHE A 129 1.07 -9.78 -24.91
N ASP A 130 0.47 -10.84 -25.43
CA ASP A 130 0.98 -11.63 -26.54
C ASP A 130 0.61 -10.91 -27.84
N TYR A 131 1.56 -10.18 -28.41
CA TYR A 131 1.33 -9.41 -29.63
C TYR A 131 1.22 -10.27 -30.89
N GLU A 132 1.71 -11.51 -30.86
CA GLU A 132 1.56 -12.47 -31.95
C GLU A 132 0.14 -13.06 -31.95
N ASN A 133 -0.48 -13.15 -30.77
CA ASN A 133 -1.86 -13.63 -30.59
C ASN A 133 -2.85 -12.47 -30.37
N ASN A 134 -2.90 -11.51 -31.31
CA ASN A 134 -3.83 -10.38 -31.31
C ASN A 134 -3.80 -9.50 -30.04
N GLY A 135 -2.70 -9.52 -29.30
CA GLY A 135 -2.55 -8.76 -28.06
C GLY A 135 -3.35 -9.32 -26.89
N LYS A 136 -3.70 -10.62 -26.87
CA LYS A 136 -4.30 -11.30 -25.71
C LYS A 136 -3.41 -11.21 -24.47
N VAL A 137 -3.99 -11.35 -23.29
CA VAL A 137 -3.19 -11.39 -22.05
C VAL A 137 -2.46 -12.73 -21.97
N GLN A 138 -1.18 -12.72 -21.59
CA GLN A 138 -0.40 -13.94 -21.41
C GLN A 138 -0.80 -14.71 -20.14
N ASP A 139 -0.88 -16.03 -20.22
CA ASP A 139 -1.25 -16.88 -19.08
C ASP A 139 -0.28 -16.75 -17.90
N ASN A 140 1.01 -16.55 -18.19
CA ASN A 140 2.01 -16.31 -17.14
C ASN A 140 1.70 -15.03 -16.35
N PHE A 141 1.21 -13.98 -17.02
CA PHE A 141 0.81 -12.76 -16.34
C PHE A 141 -0.47 -12.95 -15.51
N VAL A 142 -1.42 -13.77 -16.00
CA VAL A 142 -2.62 -14.16 -15.21
C VAL A 142 -2.22 -14.90 -13.94
N LYS A 143 -1.31 -15.88 -14.03
CA LYS A 143 -0.76 -16.60 -12.87
C LYS A 143 -0.05 -15.66 -11.89
N GLN A 144 0.62 -14.62 -12.39
CA GLN A 144 1.22 -13.61 -11.53
C GLN A 144 0.17 -12.77 -10.77
N ILE A 145 -0.96 -12.41 -11.41
CA ILE A 145 -2.07 -11.72 -10.72
C ILE A 145 -2.64 -12.61 -9.61
N VAL A 146 -2.88 -13.90 -9.89
CA VAL A 146 -3.36 -14.87 -8.89
C VAL A 146 -2.38 -14.92 -7.71
N THR A 147 -1.09 -15.11 -8.00
CA THR A 147 -0.03 -15.15 -6.97
C THR A 147 -0.01 -13.87 -6.13
N LEU A 148 -0.16 -12.70 -6.76
CA LEU A 148 -0.22 -11.42 -6.06
C LEU A 148 -1.41 -11.37 -5.08
N VAL A 149 -2.62 -11.68 -5.57
CA VAL A 149 -3.85 -11.64 -4.77
C VAL A 149 -3.80 -12.63 -3.61
N GLU A 150 -3.36 -13.87 -3.86
CA GLU A 150 -3.25 -14.90 -2.82
C GLU A 150 -2.27 -14.51 -1.71
N ASN A 151 -1.10 -13.97 -2.06
CA ASN A 151 -0.13 -13.55 -1.05
C ASN A 151 -0.58 -12.30 -0.28
N PHE A 152 -1.36 -11.42 -0.91
CA PHE A 152 -1.97 -10.28 -0.19
C PHE A 152 -3.07 -10.70 0.78
N LYS A 153 -3.87 -11.72 0.45
CA LYS A 153 -4.91 -12.27 1.35
C LYS A 153 -4.35 -12.87 2.64
N LEU A 154 -3.08 -13.31 2.64
CA LEU A 154 -2.41 -13.81 3.85
C LEU A 154 -2.08 -12.68 4.85
N GLY A 155 -2.11 -11.42 4.42
CA GLY A 155 -1.76 -10.26 5.22
C GLY A 155 -0.28 -10.19 5.60
N ASN A 156 0.09 -9.19 6.40
CA ASN A 156 1.46 -9.00 6.89
C ASN A 156 2.53 -8.96 5.79
N ALA A 157 2.21 -8.29 4.68
CA ALA A 157 3.01 -8.29 3.47
C ALA A 157 3.77 -6.97 3.28
N TYR A 158 4.99 -7.10 2.76
CA TYR A 158 5.75 -6.02 2.16
C TYR A 158 5.80 -6.21 0.64
N LEU A 159 5.30 -5.24 -0.13
CA LEU A 159 5.37 -5.25 -1.60
C LEU A 159 6.37 -4.20 -2.09
N GLY A 160 7.43 -4.62 -2.80
CA GLY A 160 8.48 -3.70 -3.22
C GLY A 160 8.95 -3.84 -4.65
N CYS A 161 9.43 -2.74 -5.22
CA CYS A 161 10.24 -2.74 -6.44
C CYS A 161 11.46 -1.82 -6.26
N GLN A 162 12.33 -1.69 -7.26
CA GLN A 162 13.59 -0.93 -7.12
C GLN A 162 13.45 0.46 -6.49
N TYR A 163 12.38 1.21 -6.78
CA TYR A 163 12.15 2.57 -6.26
C TYR A 163 10.78 2.73 -5.57
N GLY A 164 9.99 1.67 -5.48
CA GLY A 164 8.65 1.75 -4.88
C GLY A 164 7.60 2.60 -5.62
N VAL A 165 7.88 3.08 -6.83
CA VAL A 165 6.96 3.94 -7.59
C VAL A 165 6.19 3.13 -8.64
N ASP A 166 6.79 2.87 -9.79
CA ASP A 166 6.09 2.40 -11.00
C ASP A 166 5.41 1.04 -10.83
N ARG A 167 6.22 -0.03 -10.71
CA ARG A 167 5.73 -1.40 -10.59
C ARG A 167 4.91 -1.59 -9.32
N THR A 168 5.35 -0.99 -8.22
CA THR A 168 4.64 -1.08 -6.94
C THR A 168 3.25 -0.43 -7.02
N ASN A 169 3.11 0.77 -7.59
CA ASN A 169 1.79 1.38 -7.78
C ASN A 169 0.89 0.53 -8.68
N PHE A 170 1.43 0.00 -9.77
CA PHE A 170 0.64 -0.84 -10.68
C PHE A 170 0.18 -2.14 -10.00
N ALA A 171 1.07 -2.82 -9.29
CA ALA A 171 0.74 -4.03 -8.53
C ALA A 171 -0.32 -3.77 -7.46
N LEU A 172 -0.25 -2.66 -6.74
CA LEU A 172 -1.29 -2.28 -5.78
C LEU A 172 -2.65 -2.04 -6.46
N VAL A 173 -2.67 -1.42 -7.63
CA VAL A 173 -3.91 -1.23 -8.40
C VAL A 173 -4.47 -2.57 -8.89
N LEU A 174 -3.62 -3.46 -9.40
CA LEU A 174 -4.03 -4.81 -9.78
C LEU A 174 -4.60 -5.58 -8.60
N GLU A 175 -3.88 -5.62 -7.49
CA GLU A 175 -4.33 -6.33 -6.30
C GLU A 175 -5.67 -5.81 -5.83
N TYR A 176 -5.85 -4.50 -5.70
CA TYR A 176 -7.12 -3.93 -5.25
C TYR A 176 -8.28 -4.27 -6.19
N ILE A 177 -8.06 -4.24 -7.51
CA ILE A 177 -9.09 -4.54 -8.51
C ILE A 177 -9.44 -6.04 -8.54
N PHE A 178 -8.45 -6.92 -8.56
CA PHE A 178 -8.65 -8.37 -8.69
C PHE A 178 -8.98 -9.05 -7.34
N ASN A 179 -8.54 -8.49 -6.23
CA ASN A 179 -8.93 -8.92 -4.88
C ASN A 179 -10.24 -8.24 -4.45
N TYR A 180 -11.27 -8.25 -5.31
CA TYR A 180 -12.46 -7.39 -5.17
C TYR A 180 -13.28 -7.64 -3.89
N ASN A 181 -13.22 -8.84 -3.32
CA ASN A 181 -13.86 -9.19 -2.05
C ASN A 181 -13.09 -8.70 -0.81
N SER A 182 -11.90 -8.15 -0.99
CA SER A 182 -11.11 -7.64 0.12
C SER A 182 -11.69 -6.33 0.69
N THR A 183 -11.61 -6.22 2.02
CA THR A 183 -11.85 -4.98 2.77
C THR A 183 -10.69 -4.00 2.71
N HIS A 184 -9.66 -4.28 1.91
CA HIS A 184 -8.50 -3.40 1.80
C HIS A 184 -8.90 -1.99 1.36
N LYS A 185 -8.18 -0.98 1.84
CA LYS A 185 -8.36 0.40 1.35
C LYS A 185 -7.87 0.53 -0.09
N ALA A 186 -8.51 1.44 -0.83
CA ALA A 186 -8.05 1.78 -2.16
C ALA A 186 -6.62 2.36 -2.08
N PRO A 187 -5.70 1.94 -2.98
CA PRO A 187 -4.31 2.37 -2.89
C PRO A 187 -4.12 3.84 -3.25
N LYS A 188 -3.36 4.55 -2.41
CA LYS A 188 -2.85 5.88 -2.73
C LYS A 188 -1.59 5.77 -3.60
N ILE A 189 -1.64 6.38 -4.78
CA ILE A 189 -0.57 6.41 -5.76
C ILE A 189 0.53 7.36 -5.29
N PHE A 190 1.74 6.82 -5.22
CA PHE A 190 2.94 7.57 -4.88
C PHE A 190 3.62 8.05 -6.17
N PRO A 191 3.63 9.35 -6.50
CA PRO A 191 4.29 9.85 -7.71
C PRO A 191 5.82 9.83 -7.57
N SER A 192 6.52 9.82 -8.71
CA SER A 192 7.94 10.20 -8.75
C SER A 192 8.08 11.72 -8.95
N ASN A 193 9.31 12.22 -8.87
CA ASN A 193 9.61 13.62 -9.18
C ASN A 193 9.34 13.98 -10.65
N TYR A 194 9.25 13.00 -11.55
CA TYR A 194 9.14 13.19 -12.99
C TYR A 194 7.73 12.94 -13.55
N THR A 195 6.79 12.47 -12.73
CA THR A 195 5.45 12.12 -13.19
C THR A 195 4.42 12.49 -12.14
N THR A 196 3.39 13.23 -12.56
CA THR A 196 2.32 13.62 -11.65
C THR A 196 1.51 12.41 -11.18
N ARG A 197 0.94 12.50 -9.98
CA ARG A 197 0.06 11.45 -9.42
C ARG A 197 -1.06 11.10 -10.40
N ASN A 198 -1.69 12.10 -11.00
CA ASN A 198 -2.79 11.91 -11.95
C ASN A 198 -2.35 11.20 -13.23
N ALA A 199 -1.18 11.57 -13.78
CA ALA A 199 -0.65 10.89 -14.96
C ALA A 199 -0.35 9.40 -14.68
N LEU A 200 0.27 9.10 -13.54
CA LEU A 200 0.58 7.72 -13.15
C LEU A 200 -0.68 6.91 -12.82
N LEU A 201 -1.63 7.52 -12.12
CA LEU A 201 -2.95 6.94 -11.84
C LEU A 201 -3.67 6.55 -13.14
N ASN A 202 -3.79 7.49 -14.08
CA ASN A 202 -4.45 7.26 -15.36
C ASN A 202 -3.73 6.18 -16.16
N LYS A 203 -2.39 6.18 -16.18
CA LYS A 203 -1.58 5.15 -16.84
C LYS A 203 -1.89 3.75 -16.29
N ASN A 204 -1.94 3.61 -14.96
CA ASN A 204 -2.25 2.34 -14.29
C ASN A 204 -3.69 1.88 -14.57
N ILE A 205 -4.69 2.75 -14.38
CA ILE A 205 -6.10 2.42 -14.62
C ILE A 205 -6.32 2.02 -16.08
N ASN A 206 -5.77 2.77 -17.04
CA ASN A 206 -5.93 2.46 -18.46
C ASN A 206 -5.30 1.12 -18.83
N LEU A 207 -4.14 0.80 -18.24
CA LEU A 207 -3.51 -0.51 -18.45
C LEU A 207 -4.36 -1.65 -17.87
N VAL A 208 -4.90 -1.50 -16.66
CA VAL A 208 -5.76 -2.52 -16.06
C VAL A 208 -7.06 -2.71 -16.85
N LYS A 209 -7.73 -1.62 -17.27
CA LYS A 209 -8.90 -1.71 -18.16
C LYS A 209 -8.57 -2.47 -19.46
N LYS A 210 -7.39 -2.20 -20.04
CA LYS A 210 -6.93 -2.90 -21.24
C LYS A 210 -6.67 -4.39 -20.99
N ILE A 211 -6.10 -4.74 -19.84
CA ILE A 211 -5.91 -6.15 -19.42
C ILE A 211 -7.26 -6.84 -19.34
N ILE A 212 -8.21 -6.29 -18.57
CA ILE A 212 -9.53 -6.90 -18.35
C ILE A 212 -10.27 -7.14 -19.67
N LYS A 213 -10.28 -6.15 -20.57
CA LYS A 213 -10.91 -6.27 -21.90
C LYS A 213 -10.31 -7.38 -22.77
N ARG A 214 -9.08 -7.81 -22.48
CA ARG A 214 -8.30 -8.77 -23.29
C ARG A 214 -8.12 -10.13 -22.64
N LEU A 215 -8.71 -10.34 -21.46
CA LEU A 215 -8.75 -11.66 -20.83
C LEU A 215 -9.66 -12.59 -21.64
N SER A 216 -9.24 -13.84 -21.83
CA SER A 216 -10.13 -14.90 -22.33
C SER A 216 -11.14 -15.32 -21.25
N SER A 217 -12.20 -16.03 -21.64
CA SER A 217 -13.17 -16.57 -20.68
C SER A 217 -12.51 -17.46 -19.62
N GLU A 218 -11.62 -18.36 -20.04
CA GLU A 218 -10.84 -19.24 -19.14
C GLU A 218 -9.98 -18.43 -18.15
N GLN A 219 -9.33 -17.35 -18.61
CA GLN A 219 -8.53 -16.50 -17.73
C GLN A 219 -9.41 -15.72 -16.73
N ARG A 220 -10.62 -15.33 -17.12
CA ARG A 220 -11.60 -14.71 -16.21
C ARG A 220 -12.06 -15.71 -15.15
N GLU A 221 -12.26 -16.97 -15.50
CA GLU A 221 -12.57 -18.06 -14.57
C GLU A 221 -11.42 -18.30 -13.59
N ILE A 222 -10.16 -18.39 -14.07
CA ILE A 222 -8.97 -18.51 -13.21
C ILE A 222 -8.88 -17.36 -12.20
N LEU A 223 -9.22 -16.15 -12.62
CA LEU A 223 -9.23 -14.96 -11.76
C LEU A 223 -10.49 -14.84 -10.88
N ASN A 224 -11.41 -15.80 -10.97
CA ASN A 224 -12.68 -15.82 -10.26
C ASN A 224 -13.47 -14.52 -10.43
N LEU A 225 -13.52 -13.98 -11.66
CA LEU A 225 -14.28 -12.77 -11.96
C LEU A 225 -15.77 -13.12 -12.14
N PRO A 226 -16.67 -12.48 -11.38
CA PRO A 226 -18.11 -12.72 -11.53
C PRO A 226 -18.65 -12.08 -12.81
N GLU A 227 -19.87 -12.43 -13.18
CA GLU A 227 -20.54 -11.96 -14.41
C GLU A 227 -20.68 -10.42 -14.40
N GLU A 228 -21.06 -9.85 -13.26
CA GLU A 228 -21.23 -8.42 -13.06
C GLU A 228 -19.90 -7.64 -12.87
N PHE A 229 -18.74 -8.29 -13.03
CA PHE A 229 -17.45 -7.66 -12.72
C PHE A 229 -17.21 -6.39 -13.53
N ASP A 230 -17.46 -6.43 -14.84
CA ASP A 230 -17.14 -5.31 -15.73
C ASP A 230 -18.10 -4.12 -15.55
N GLU A 231 -19.37 -4.40 -15.25
CA GLU A 231 -20.44 -3.42 -15.18
C GLU A 231 -20.60 -2.79 -13.79
N VAL A 232 -20.32 -3.55 -12.73
CA VAL A 232 -20.58 -3.13 -11.35
C VAL A 232 -19.28 -3.01 -10.56
N ILE A 233 -18.52 -4.10 -10.45
CA ILE A 233 -17.38 -4.17 -9.51
C ILE A 233 -16.22 -3.29 -9.99
N LEU A 234 -15.84 -3.40 -11.26
CA LEU A 234 -14.72 -2.67 -11.83
C LEU A 234 -14.93 -1.15 -11.77
N PRO A 235 -16.08 -0.58 -12.16
CA PRO A 235 -16.35 0.85 -11.99
C PRO A 235 -16.29 1.30 -10.52
N GLN A 236 -16.84 0.51 -9.59
CA GLN A 236 -16.80 0.83 -8.16
C GLN A 236 -15.36 0.86 -7.64
N ARG A 237 -14.55 -0.16 -7.93
CA ARG A 237 -13.14 -0.24 -7.49
C ARG A 237 -12.32 0.89 -8.11
N ILE A 238 -12.48 1.17 -9.40
CA ILE A 238 -11.80 2.30 -10.05
C ILE A 238 -12.24 3.63 -9.43
N GLY A 239 -13.53 3.82 -9.17
CA GLY A 239 -14.07 5.02 -8.51
C GLY A 239 -13.46 5.25 -7.13
N ALA A 240 -13.29 4.19 -6.34
CA ALA A 240 -12.63 4.26 -5.03
C ALA A 240 -11.15 4.70 -5.14
N ILE A 241 -10.39 4.14 -6.09
CA ILE A 241 -8.99 4.56 -6.34
C ILE A 241 -8.94 6.03 -6.75
N VAL A 242 -9.81 6.46 -7.68
CA VAL A 242 -9.84 7.85 -8.15
C VAL A 242 -10.18 8.80 -6.99
N LYS A 243 -11.17 8.44 -6.17
CA LYS A 243 -11.56 9.22 -4.98
C LYS A 243 -10.37 9.40 -4.03
N GLU A 244 -9.72 8.31 -3.61
CA GLU A 244 -8.58 8.34 -2.69
C GLU A 244 -7.45 9.25 -3.18
N ASN A 245 -7.19 9.24 -4.49
CA ASN A 245 -6.09 9.98 -5.11
C ASN A 245 -6.42 11.44 -5.47
N THR A 246 -7.70 11.83 -5.47
CA THR A 246 -8.15 13.20 -5.75
C THR A 246 -8.48 13.98 -4.48
N THR A 247 -8.94 13.32 -3.40
CA THR A 247 -9.25 13.96 -2.10
C THR A 247 -8.04 14.59 -1.39
N GLY A 248 -6.81 14.39 -1.89
CA GLY A 248 -5.58 15.00 -1.37
C GLY A 248 -5.07 16.23 -2.14
N ILE A 249 -5.59 16.51 -3.34
CA ILE A 249 -5.05 17.59 -4.19
C ILE A 249 -5.28 18.97 -3.55
N THR A 250 -6.44 19.20 -2.94
CA THR A 250 -6.75 20.45 -2.25
C THR A 250 -5.90 20.65 -1.00
N LYS A 251 -5.66 19.62 -0.19
CA LYS A 251 -4.83 19.73 1.03
C LYS A 251 -3.34 19.87 0.72
N ASP A 252 -2.80 19.10 -0.22
CA ASP A 252 -1.39 19.18 -0.62
C ASP A 252 -1.05 20.54 -1.28
N ILE A 253 -1.98 21.09 -2.09
CA ILE A 253 -1.83 22.44 -2.68
C ILE A 253 -1.94 23.52 -1.61
N LEU A 254 -2.92 23.46 -0.70
CA LEU A 254 -3.06 24.39 0.42
C LEU A 254 -1.84 24.38 1.36
N GLN A 255 -1.25 23.21 1.59
CA GLN A 255 -0.08 23.06 2.45
C GLN A 255 1.20 23.58 1.79
N ARG A 256 1.36 23.38 0.47
CA ARG A 256 2.46 23.97 -0.32
C ARG A 256 2.33 25.49 -0.49
N LEU A 257 1.10 26.00 -0.62
CA LEU A 257 0.83 27.44 -0.65
C LEU A 257 1.10 28.09 0.73
N LYS A 258 0.73 27.42 1.83
CA LYS A 258 1.07 27.89 3.19
C LYS A 258 2.58 28.01 3.41
N HIS A 259 3.38 27.03 3.00
CA HIS A 259 4.84 27.12 3.13
C HIS A 259 5.44 28.23 2.27
N LYS A 260 5.00 28.39 1.00
CA LYS A 260 5.49 29.49 0.16
C LYS A 260 5.10 30.88 0.68
N ILE A 261 3.93 31.04 1.30
CA ILE A 261 3.51 32.31 1.90
C ILE A 261 4.33 32.61 3.16
N CYS A 262 4.69 31.60 3.96
CA CYS A 262 5.58 31.79 5.11
C CYS A 262 7.01 32.19 4.69
N ASP A 263 7.52 31.65 3.57
CA ASP A 263 8.84 32.01 3.03
C ASP A 263 8.88 33.39 2.35
N LEU A 264 7.72 34.00 2.10
CA LEU A 264 7.59 35.34 1.50
C LEU A 264 7.34 36.45 2.54
N ILE A 265 7.14 36.07 3.81
CA ILE A 265 6.81 36.99 4.93
C ILE A 265 7.95 37.05 5.97
N LEU A 266 9.03 36.28 5.78
CA LEU A 266 10.29 36.37 6.52
C LEU A 266 11.40 36.92 5.63
#